data_AF-A0A3G2LX55-F1
#
_entry.id   AF-A0A3G2LX55-F1
#
_cell.length_a   1.000
_cell.length_b   1.000
_cell.length_c   1.000
_cell.angle_alpha   90.00
_cell.angle_beta   90.00
_cell.angle_gamma   90.00
#
_symmetry.space_group_name_H-M   'P 1'
#
loop_
_entity.id
_entity.type
_entity.pdbx_description
1 polymer ?
#
loop_
_entity_poly.entity_id
_entity_poly.type
_entity_poly.pdbx_seq_one_letter_code
_entity_poly.pdbx_strand_id
1 'polypeptide(L)'
;QNGFSFHLSLVQNDIIYIIGGHSLENNIRPPNFYKIKIDLPLGSPAVSCVILPGGISVSSAIMTQTREKEYVVVGGYHSENQKRLVCNTINLDDNKIEIVETEAPEWTPDIKHCKIWFGSDMGNGSILFGIPGDNRQLASDANYFYILKCPV
;
A
#
# COMPACT_ATOMS: atom_id res chain seq x y z
N GLN A 1 20.85 -6.63 10.66
CA GLN A 1 19.84 -7.07 9.67
C GLN A 1 18.59 -6.29 10.03
N ASN A 2 18.17 -5.37 9.16
CA ASN A 2 17.18 -4.38 9.53
C ASN A 2 15.82 -4.89 9.04
N GLY A 3 14.99 -5.32 9.98
CA GLY A 3 13.62 -5.72 9.68
C GLY A 3 12.76 -4.52 9.27
N PHE A 4 11.68 -4.80 8.56
CA PHE A 4 10.66 -3.81 8.24
C PHE A 4 9.27 -4.45 8.25
N SER A 5 8.26 -3.63 8.48
CA SER A 5 6.87 -4.05 8.70
C SER A 5 5.91 -3.16 7.90
N PHE A 6 4.64 -3.54 7.83
CA PHE A 6 3.59 -2.77 7.13
C PHE A 6 3.90 -2.43 5.66
N HIS A 7 4.63 -3.32 4.97
CA HIS A 7 4.87 -3.24 3.53
C HIS A 7 3.69 -3.85 2.77
N LEU A 8 3.56 -3.47 1.50
CA LEU A 8 2.66 -4.15 0.57
C LEU A 8 3.33 -5.42 0.06
N SER A 9 2.52 -6.46 -0.16
CA SER A 9 2.95 -7.70 -0.82
C SER A 9 2.03 -7.99 -1.99
N LEU A 10 2.59 -8.22 -3.17
CA LEU A 10 1.88 -8.57 -4.38
C LEU A 10 2.47 -9.85 -4.97
N VAL A 11 1.63 -10.84 -5.23
CA VAL A 11 2.06 -12.14 -5.78
C VAL A 11 1.64 -12.24 -7.24
N GLN A 12 2.58 -12.61 -8.10
CA GLN A 12 2.33 -12.96 -9.49
C GLN A 12 3.07 -14.26 -9.79
N ASN A 13 2.33 -15.35 -9.95
CA ASN A 13 2.87 -16.69 -10.17
C ASN A 13 3.87 -17.12 -9.07
N ASP A 14 5.15 -17.25 -9.44
CA ASP A 14 6.29 -17.64 -8.63
C ASP A 14 7.07 -16.44 -8.05
N ILE A 15 6.55 -15.23 -8.23
CA ILE A 15 7.20 -13.98 -7.82
C ILE A 15 6.36 -13.29 -6.74
N ILE A 16 7.05 -12.81 -5.69
CA ILE A 16 6.52 -11.92 -4.66
C ILE A 16 7.20 -10.56 -4.79
N TYR A 17 6.41 -9.51 -4.99
CA TYR A 17 6.86 -8.14 -4.94
C TYR A 17 6.59 -7.56 -3.55
N ILE A 18 7.61 -6.99 -2.92
CA ILE A 18 7.51 -6.31 -1.63
C ILE A 18 7.77 -4.81 -1.86
N ILE A 19 6.83 -3.97 -1.44
CA ILE A 19 6.85 -2.53 -1.71
C ILE A 19 6.70 -1.73 -0.41
N GLY A 20 7.60 -0.76 -0.22
CA GLY A 20 7.61 0.14 0.93
C GLY A 20 7.87 -0.58 2.26
N GLY A 21 7.14 -0.16 3.29
CA GLY A 21 7.26 -0.61 4.67
C GLY A 21 7.95 0.42 5.58
N HIS A 22 7.92 0.12 6.88
CA HIS A 22 8.52 0.90 7.94
C HIS A 22 9.59 0.09 8.65
N SER A 23 10.79 0.66 8.74
CA SER A 23 11.87 0.12 9.56
C SER A 23 11.84 0.77 10.93
N LEU A 24 11.52 -0.03 11.96
CA LEU A 24 11.41 0.46 13.33
C LEU A 24 12.76 0.92 13.89
N GLU A 25 13.84 0.21 13.57
CA GLU A 25 15.20 0.48 14.05
C GLU A 25 15.65 1.92 13.75
N ASN A 26 15.36 2.37 12.53
CA ASN A 26 15.79 3.68 12.03
C ASN A 26 14.63 4.70 11.96
N ASN A 27 13.41 4.28 12.29
CA ASN A 27 12.17 5.04 12.14
C ASN A 27 11.99 5.69 10.75
N ILE A 28 12.33 4.95 9.70
CA ILE A 28 12.23 5.41 8.30
C ILE A 28 11.29 4.53 7.49
N ARG A 29 10.78 5.07 6.39
CA ARG A 29 9.99 4.36 5.38
C ARG A 29 10.80 4.32 4.08
N PRO A 30 11.78 3.42 3.95
CA PRO A 30 12.59 3.36 2.75
C PRO A 30 11.70 3.02 1.55
N PRO A 31 11.99 3.54 0.34
CA PRO A 31 11.28 3.20 -0.89
C PRO A 31 11.68 1.80 -1.37
N ASN A 32 11.51 0.80 -0.50
CA ASN A 32 11.84 -0.59 -0.80
C ASN A 32 11.00 -1.07 -1.98
N PHE A 33 11.66 -1.76 -2.90
CA PHE A 33 10.99 -2.44 -3.99
C PHE A 33 11.78 -3.70 -4.31
N TYR A 34 11.31 -4.82 -3.77
CA TYR A 34 11.97 -6.11 -3.93
C TYR A 34 11.16 -7.02 -4.81
N LYS A 35 11.83 -7.73 -5.71
CA LYS A 35 11.31 -8.86 -6.47
C LYS A 35 11.93 -10.12 -5.91
N ILE A 36 11.13 -10.95 -5.26
CA ILE A 36 11.54 -12.25 -4.72
C ILE A 36 10.99 -13.32 -5.66
N LYS A 37 11.86 -14.08 -6.30
CA LYS A 37 11.48 -15.21 -7.15
C LYS A 37 11.73 -16.53 -6.42
N ILE A 38 10.76 -17.44 -6.49
CA ILE A 38 10.77 -18.74 -5.82
C ILE A 38 10.71 -19.85 -6.87
N ASP A 39 11.76 -20.65 -6.96
CA ASP A 39 11.80 -21.84 -7.83
C ASP A 39 11.72 -23.12 -6.96
N LEU A 40 10.95 -24.12 -7.42
CA LEU A 40 10.70 -25.37 -6.68
C LEU A 40 11.25 -26.60 -7.43
N PRO A 41 12.58 -26.77 -7.54
CA PRO A 41 13.17 -27.96 -8.14
C PRO A 41 13.01 -29.20 -7.24
N LEU A 42 13.25 -30.39 -7.79
CA LEU A 42 13.38 -31.61 -6.99
C LEU A 42 14.56 -31.49 -6.01
N GLY A 43 14.27 -31.52 -4.71
CA GLY A 43 15.26 -31.31 -3.65
C GLY A 43 14.83 -30.19 -2.71
N SER A 44 15.43 -29.01 -2.86
CA SER A 44 15.17 -27.84 -2.00
C SER A 44 14.68 -26.63 -2.80
N PRO A 45 13.78 -25.79 -2.24
CA PRO A 45 13.40 -24.52 -2.84
C PRO A 45 14.62 -23.61 -3.08
N ALA A 46 14.62 -22.92 -4.21
CA ALA A 46 15.57 -21.85 -4.51
C ALA A 46 14.85 -20.50 -4.44
N VAL A 47 15.48 -19.52 -3.79
CA VAL A 47 14.93 -18.16 -3.65
C VAL A 47 15.98 -17.16 -4.12
N SER A 48 15.58 -16.23 -4.98
CA SER A 48 16.40 -15.10 -5.40
C SER A 48 15.68 -13.79 -5.10
N CYS A 49 16.42 -12.74 -4.77
CA CYS A 49 15.89 -11.42 -4.48
C CYS A 49 16.64 -10.37 -5.31
N VAL A 50 15.89 -9.52 -6.02
CA VAL A 50 16.40 -8.40 -6.80
C VAL A 50 15.77 -7.12 -6.28
N ILE A 51 16.59 -6.09 -6.07
CA ILE A 51 16.12 -4.74 -5.73
C ILE A 51 15.78 -4.04 -7.04
N LEU A 52 14.53 -3.61 -7.18
CA LEU A 52 14.05 -2.85 -8.32
C LEU A 52 14.15 -1.35 -8.05
N PRO A 53 14.44 -0.52 -9.07
CA PRO A 53 14.34 0.93 -8.94
C PRO A 53 12.88 1.38 -8.93
N GLY A 54 12.62 2.62 -8.49
CA GLY A 54 11.28 3.22 -8.57
C GLY A 54 10.30 2.78 -7.46
N GLY A 55 10.81 2.31 -6.33
CA GLY A 55 9.98 2.06 -5.15
C GLY A 55 9.37 3.33 -4.57
N ILE A 56 8.33 3.16 -3.74
CA ILE A 56 7.63 4.27 -3.08
C ILE A 56 7.84 4.23 -1.57
N SER A 57 8.09 5.39 -0.97
CA SER A 57 8.25 5.56 0.48
C SER A 57 6.88 5.64 1.15
N VAL A 58 6.39 4.50 1.63
CA VAL A 58 5.08 4.37 2.28
C VAL A 58 5.05 3.20 3.26
N SER A 59 4.26 3.30 4.32
CA SER A 59 3.86 2.15 5.17
C SER A 59 2.35 2.09 5.34
N SER A 60 1.81 0.90 5.60
CA SER A 60 0.39 0.67 5.87
C SER A 60 -0.54 1.16 4.76
N ALA A 61 -0.05 1.17 3.52
CA ALA A 61 -0.87 1.45 2.36
C ALA A 61 -1.84 0.29 2.10
N ILE A 62 -2.89 0.59 1.36
CA ILE A 62 -3.90 -0.38 0.95
C ILE A 62 -3.78 -0.55 -0.56
N MET A 63 -3.81 -1.79 -1.03
CA MET A 63 -3.73 -2.14 -2.44
C MET A 63 -5.00 -2.90 -2.83
N THR A 64 -5.68 -2.46 -3.90
CA THR A 64 -6.84 -3.14 -4.48
C THR A 64 -6.58 -3.43 -5.96
N GLN A 65 -7.09 -4.54 -6.46
CA GLN A 65 -7.01 -4.88 -7.88
C GLN A 65 -8.15 -4.17 -8.64
N THR A 66 -7.81 -3.36 -9.65
CA THR A 66 -8.77 -2.66 -10.52
C THR A 66 -9.04 -3.43 -11.80
N ARG A 67 -8.01 -4.02 -12.42
CA ARG A 67 -8.11 -4.83 -13.63
C ARG A 67 -7.18 -6.04 -13.56
N GLU A 68 -7.22 -6.92 -14.57
CA GLU A 68 -6.21 -7.95 -14.71
C GLU A 68 -4.82 -7.29 -14.72
N LYS A 69 -3.92 -7.76 -13.84
CA LYS A 69 -2.54 -7.25 -13.73
C LYS A 69 -2.41 -5.75 -13.39
N GLU A 70 -3.47 -5.07 -12.98
CA GLU A 70 -3.48 -3.66 -12.60
C GLU A 70 -4.01 -3.48 -11.17
N TYR A 71 -3.27 -2.74 -10.35
CA TYR A 71 -3.63 -2.49 -8.95
C TYR A 71 -3.51 -1.01 -8.63
N VAL A 72 -4.36 -0.52 -7.75
CA VAL A 72 -4.24 0.83 -7.20
C VAL A 72 -3.78 0.74 -5.75
N VAL A 73 -2.76 1.53 -5.42
CA VAL A 73 -2.24 1.73 -4.08
C VAL A 73 -2.71 3.09 -3.58
N VAL A 74 -3.38 3.07 -2.43
CA VAL A 74 -3.88 4.28 -1.78
C VAL A 74 -3.49 4.32 -0.31
N GLY A 75 -3.42 5.55 0.19
CA GLY A 75 -3.28 5.82 1.61
C GLY A 75 -1.95 5.40 2.21
N GLY A 76 -1.98 5.04 3.49
CA GLY A 76 -0.79 4.81 4.28
C GLY A 76 -0.11 6.09 4.75
N TYR A 77 1.16 5.99 5.11
CA TYR A 77 1.93 7.04 5.78
C TYR A 77 3.27 7.24 5.10
N HIS A 78 3.67 8.49 4.89
CA HIS A 78 4.99 8.87 4.39
C HIS A 78 5.99 9.11 5.53
N SER A 79 5.50 9.60 6.67
CA SER A 79 6.23 9.75 7.92
C SER A 79 5.27 9.60 9.10
N GLU A 80 5.79 9.62 10.33
CA GLU A 80 4.97 9.50 11.56
C GLU A 80 3.87 10.57 11.67
N ASN A 81 4.09 11.74 11.07
CA ASN A 81 3.18 12.88 11.16
C ASN A 81 2.53 13.23 9.82
N GLN A 82 2.76 12.45 8.76
CA GLN A 82 2.27 12.76 7.43
C GLN A 82 1.65 11.52 6.77
N LYS A 83 0.31 11.55 6.64
CA LYS A 83 -0.43 10.59 5.81
C LYS A 83 -0.09 10.78 4.34
N ARG A 84 -0.14 9.71 3.55
CA ARG A 84 0.09 9.76 2.10
C ARG A 84 -1.22 9.97 1.34
N LEU A 85 -1.45 11.19 0.84
CA LEU A 85 -2.66 11.53 0.06
C LEU A 85 -2.57 11.19 -1.43
N VAL A 86 -1.36 10.93 -1.93
CA VAL A 86 -1.09 10.56 -3.33
C VAL A 86 -1.44 9.08 -3.55
N CYS A 87 -1.96 8.76 -4.72
CA CYS A 87 -2.25 7.40 -5.15
C CYS A 87 -1.25 6.93 -6.21
N ASN A 88 -1.05 5.61 -6.30
CA ASN A 88 -0.22 5.02 -7.35
C ASN A 88 -0.97 3.88 -8.04
N THR A 89 -0.69 3.68 -9.32
CA THR A 89 -1.08 2.47 -10.05
C THR A 89 0.15 1.56 -10.20
N ILE A 90 -0.04 0.28 -9.90
CA ILE A 90 0.92 -0.78 -10.19
C ILE A 90 0.44 -1.51 -11.44
N ASN A 91 1.26 -1.48 -12.48
CA ASN A 91 1.05 -2.23 -13.70
C ASN A 91 1.98 -3.44 -13.72
N LEU A 92 1.42 -4.63 -13.82
CA LEU A 92 2.16 -5.86 -14.07
C LEU A 92 2.10 -6.21 -15.56
N ASP A 93 3.25 -6.57 -16.10
CA ASP A 93 3.39 -7.23 -17.39
C ASP A 93 4.08 -8.58 -17.15
N ASP A 94 4.23 -9.42 -18.18
CA ASP A 94 4.74 -10.79 -18.05
C ASP A 94 6.14 -10.87 -17.42
N ASN A 95 6.93 -9.80 -17.49
CA ASN A 95 8.26 -9.72 -16.86
C ASN A 95 8.57 -8.41 -16.13
N LYS A 96 7.68 -7.42 -16.19
CA LYS A 96 7.92 -6.06 -15.68
C LYS A 96 6.84 -5.68 -14.67
N ILE A 97 7.25 -4.94 -13.65
CA ILE A 97 6.34 -4.24 -12.75
C ILE A 97 6.70 -2.76 -12.78
N GLU A 98 5.70 -1.90 -12.81
CA GLU A 98 5.90 -0.45 -12.80
C GLU A 98 4.93 0.20 -11.83
N ILE A 99 5.45 1.14 -11.02
CA ILE A 99 4.67 1.94 -10.08
C ILE A 99 4.61 3.36 -10.64
N VAL A 100 3.42 3.82 -11.00
CA VAL A 100 3.20 5.14 -11.58
C VAL A 100 2.32 5.95 -10.63
N GLU A 101 2.61 7.24 -10.46
CA GLU A 101 1.70 8.13 -9.74
C GLU A 101 0.41 8.34 -10.55
N THR A 102 -0.73 8.32 -9.88
CA THR A 102 -2.04 8.51 -10.50
C THR A 102 -2.82 9.60 -9.78
N GLU A 103 -3.86 10.11 -10.43
CA GLU A 103 -4.71 11.16 -9.87
C GLU A 103 -5.32 10.70 -8.54
N ALA A 104 -5.10 11.48 -7.50
CA ALA A 104 -5.70 11.22 -6.19
C ALA A 104 -7.20 11.57 -6.24
N PRO A 105 -8.05 10.84 -5.50
CA PRO A 105 -9.45 11.23 -5.39
C PRO A 105 -9.58 12.57 -4.65
N GLU A 106 -10.72 13.22 -4.83
CA GLU A 106 -11.07 14.41 -4.03
C GLU A 106 -11.34 14.02 -2.58
N TRP A 107 -10.29 14.05 -1.76
CA TRP A 107 -10.40 13.75 -0.34
C TRP A 107 -11.24 14.81 0.38
N THR A 108 -12.18 14.35 1.22
CA THR A 108 -12.97 15.23 2.08
C THR A 108 -12.07 15.98 3.07
N PRO A 109 -12.49 17.14 3.59
CA PRO A 109 -11.76 17.85 4.64
C PRO A 109 -11.47 16.95 5.84
N ASP A 110 -12.39 16.08 6.24
CA ASP A 110 -12.19 15.21 7.40
C ASP A 110 -11.04 14.21 7.17
N ILE A 111 -10.96 13.61 5.97
CA ILE A 111 -9.85 12.73 5.59
C ILE A 111 -8.53 13.51 5.46
N LYS A 112 -8.56 14.73 4.89
CA LYS A 112 -7.37 15.58 4.74
C LYS A 112 -6.79 15.96 6.11
N HIS A 113 -7.64 16.35 7.07
CA HIS A 113 -7.22 16.90 8.37
C HIS A 113 -7.08 15.86 9.49
N CYS A 114 -7.65 14.65 9.38
CA CYS A 114 -7.48 13.63 10.41
C CYS A 114 -5.99 13.24 10.56
N LYS A 115 -5.57 12.84 11.77
CA LYS A 115 -4.17 12.43 11.99
C LYS A 115 -3.88 11.03 11.45
N ILE A 116 -4.85 10.12 11.58
CA ILE A 116 -4.72 8.72 11.19
C ILE A 116 -5.89 8.29 10.32
N TRP A 117 -5.63 7.30 9.50
CA TRP A 117 -6.62 6.51 8.78
C TRP A 117 -6.22 5.03 8.79
N PHE A 118 -7.18 4.18 8.55
CA PHE A 118 -6.96 2.76 8.37
C PHE A 118 -8.01 2.24 7.39
N GLY A 119 -7.84 1.01 6.95
CA GLY A 119 -8.75 0.47 5.96
C GLY A 119 -8.28 -0.85 5.41
N SER A 120 -9.04 -1.35 4.46
CA SER A 120 -8.71 -2.57 3.75
C SER A 120 -9.34 -2.60 2.36
N ASP A 121 -8.78 -3.45 1.52
CA ASP A 121 -9.35 -3.80 0.23
C ASP A 121 -10.69 -4.54 0.43
N MET A 122 -11.72 -4.10 -0.29
CA MET A 122 -13.02 -4.79 -0.38
C MET A 122 -13.12 -5.68 -1.63
N GLY A 123 -12.08 -5.69 -2.46
CA GLY A 123 -12.05 -6.31 -3.78
C GLY A 123 -12.69 -5.43 -4.86
N ASN A 124 -12.52 -5.82 -6.12
CA ASN A 124 -13.13 -5.16 -7.29
C ASN A 124 -12.92 -3.63 -7.32
N GLY A 125 -11.68 -3.19 -7.09
CA GLY A 125 -11.32 -1.77 -7.10
C GLY A 125 -11.95 -0.94 -5.97
N SER A 126 -12.49 -1.56 -4.92
CA SER A 126 -13.18 -0.85 -3.82
C SER A 126 -12.39 -0.95 -2.52
N ILE A 127 -12.28 0.16 -1.79
CA ILE A 127 -11.53 0.24 -0.53
C ILE A 127 -12.40 0.86 0.56
N LEU A 128 -12.43 0.21 1.73
CA LEU A 128 -13.03 0.77 2.94
C LEU A 128 -11.98 1.57 3.69
N PHE A 129 -12.24 2.85 3.92
CA PHE A 129 -11.46 3.72 4.80
C PHE A 129 -12.21 3.98 6.10
N GLY A 130 -11.47 4.03 7.21
CA GLY A 130 -11.91 4.51 8.50
C GLY A 130 -11.03 5.67 8.97
N ILE A 131 -11.66 6.70 9.53
CA ILE A 131 -10.99 7.77 10.29
C ILE A 131 -11.60 7.84 11.70
N PRO A 132 -10.82 8.17 12.74
CA PRO A 132 -11.38 8.38 14.07
C PRO A 132 -12.37 9.55 14.09
N GLY A 133 -13.42 9.42 14.90
CA GLY A 133 -14.33 10.52 15.18
C GLY A 133 -13.66 11.66 15.97
N ASP A 134 -14.20 12.87 15.86
CA ASP A 134 -13.75 14.01 16.65
C ASP A 134 -14.39 13.98 18.05
N ASN A 135 -13.57 13.74 19.07
CA ASN A 135 -13.98 13.67 20.48
C ASN A 135 -14.46 15.01 21.07
N ARG A 136 -14.50 16.10 20.28
CA ARG A 136 -14.99 17.42 20.74
C ARG A 136 -16.50 17.45 21.01
N GLN A 137 -17.26 16.49 20.50
CA GLN A 137 -18.71 16.40 20.74
C GLN A 137 -19.04 15.19 21.62
N LEU A 138 -19.91 15.38 22.61
CA LEU A 138 -20.30 14.39 23.64
C LEU A 138 -20.94 13.09 23.10
N ALA A 139 -21.15 12.97 21.78
CA ALA A 139 -21.81 11.83 21.13
C ALA A 139 -21.25 11.52 19.72
N SER A 140 -19.96 11.71 19.47
CA SER A 140 -19.36 11.32 18.19
C SER A 140 -19.21 9.80 18.07
N ASP A 141 -19.52 9.24 16.90
CA ASP A 141 -19.16 7.86 16.57
C ASP A 141 -17.64 7.64 16.72
N ALA A 142 -17.24 6.44 17.14
CA ALA A 142 -15.82 6.14 17.34
C ALA A 142 -15.01 6.28 16.05
N ASN A 143 -15.61 5.93 14.90
CA ASN A 143 -14.99 6.06 13.59
C ASN A 143 -16.04 6.43 12.52
N TYR A 144 -15.62 7.22 11.54
CA TYR A 144 -16.38 7.46 10.32
C TYR A 144 -15.79 6.63 9.18
N PHE A 145 -16.65 5.99 8.40
CA PHE A 145 -16.25 5.09 7.31
C PHE A 145 -16.62 5.64 5.94
N TYR A 146 -15.72 5.43 4.98
CA TYR A 146 -15.84 5.88 3.59
C TYR A 146 -15.52 4.72 2.65
N ILE A 147 -16.20 4.67 1.52
CA ILE A 147 -15.85 3.74 0.43
C ILE A 147 -15.21 4.56 -0.68
N LEU A 148 -13.95 4.26 -0.98
CA LEU A 148 -13.27 4.74 -2.18
C LEU A 148 -13.47 3.71 -3.28
N LYS A 149 -14.03 4.13 -4.42
CA LYS A 149 -14.07 3.32 -5.64
C LYS A 149 -12.99 3.82 -6.58
N CYS A 150 -12.01 2.97 -6.85
CA CYS A 150 -11.00 3.23 -7.85
C CYS A 150 -11.62 3.06 -9.25
N PRO A 151 -11.23 3.89 -10.23
CA PRO A 151 -11.69 3.73 -11.59
C PRO A 151 -11.30 2.34 -12.12
N VAL A 152 -12.26 1.70 -12.79
CA VAL A 152 -12.11 0.40 -13.49
C VAL A 152 -11.93 0.64 -14.98
#